data_AF-A0A3N4S2M3-F1
#
_entry.id   AF-A0A3N4S2M3-F1
#
_cell.length_a   1.000
_cell.length_b   1.000
_cell.length_c   1.000
_cell.angle_alpha   90.00
_cell.angle_beta   90.00
_cell.angle_gamma   90.00
#
_symmetry.space_group_name_H-M   'P 1'
#
loop_
_entity.id
_entity.type
_entity.pdbx_description
1 polymer ?
#
loop_
_entity_poly.entity_id
_entity_poly.type
_entity_poly.pdbx_seq_one_letter_code
_entity_poly.pdbx_strand_id
1 'polypeptide(L)'
;MVPVSVDSSPQDGQAFEPLEPASGPARKERGRADLRRAAERYLSEPAEGITTRHAFSFAGHYDPKNTSFGALLACNEETLAPGAGYQAHRHSDTEIVTWVVSGALAHRDDAGHASVVRRGTVQVQSTGTGISHTERNTGGATEPVTFVQMWLQPDRYGTAPGFGLAPVPDGDGLTLLASGRDADADRALRLRRGDAALWLVRTPAWLPLPELPAAPYRYVHVVAGSVGYRTVPGPQGGGRSAGPGDSVRITGDAFADPTAGEDGVELLLWEMHTPVQFG
;
A
#
# COMPACT_ATOMS: atom_id res chain seq x y z
N MET A 1 -37.00 73.80 0.46
CA MET A 1 -37.21 73.65 -1.01
C MET A 1 -36.16 72.65 -1.47
N VAL A 2 -36.43 71.41 -1.88
CA VAL A 2 -37.63 70.68 -2.37
C VAL A 2 -37.42 69.21 -1.94
N PRO A 3 -38.45 68.42 -1.55
CA PRO A 3 -38.26 67.00 -1.26
C PRO A 3 -38.20 66.20 -2.57
N VAL A 4 -37.27 65.26 -2.70
CA VAL A 4 -37.29 64.28 -3.79
C VAL A 4 -37.93 63.01 -3.26
N SER A 5 -39.10 62.70 -3.82
CA SER A 5 -39.91 61.53 -3.53
C SER A 5 -39.19 60.23 -3.90
N VAL A 6 -39.32 59.24 -3.04
CA VAL A 6 -38.94 57.85 -3.26
C VAL A 6 -39.98 57.21 -4.17
N ASP A 7 -39.57 56.71 -5.34
CA ASP A 7 -40.39 55.81 -6.15
C ASP A 7 -40.00 54.36 -5.81
N SER A 8 -40.91 53.69 -5.13
CA SER A 8 -40.83 52.27 -4.78
C SER A 8 -41.61 51.47 -5.82
N SER A 9 -40.93 51.10 -6.91
CA SER A 9 -41.42 50.09 -7.85
C SER A 9 -40.54 48.84 -7.73
N PRO A 10 -41.10 47.64 -7.47
CA PRO A 10 -40.32 46.42 -7.35
C PRO A 10 -39.82 46.02 -8.75
N GLN A 11 -38.50 45.94 -8.93
CA GLN A 11 -37.91 45.31 -10.10
C GLN A 11 -38.12 43.80 -9.98
N ASP A 12 -38.80 43.23 -10.97
CA ASP A 12 -39.05 41.80 -11.10
C ASP A 12 -37.74 41.01 -10.95
N GLY A 13 -37.69 40.16 -9.92
CA GLY A 13 -36.60 39.23 -9.72
C GLY A 13 -36.61 38.17 -10.82
N GLN A 14 -35.64 38.25 -11.73
CA GLN A 14 -35.28 37.11 -12.56
C GLN A 14 -34.77 36.00 -11.64
N ALA A 15 -35.57 34.94 -11.49
CA ALA A 15 -35.14 33.71 -10.87
C ALA A 15 -33.94 33.16 -11.66
N PHE A 16 -32.80 33.00 -10.99
CA PHE A 16 -31.69 32.22 -11.52
C PHE A 16 -32.13 30.75 -11.53
N GLU A 17 -32.45 30.22 -12.71
CA GLU A 17 -32.58 28.78 -12.88
C GLU A 17 -31.21 28.11 -12.61
N PRO A 18 -31.16 27.01 -11.85
CA PRO A 18 -29.93 26.26 -11.70
C PRO A 18 -29.55 25.68 -13.06
N LEU A 19 -28.32 25.97 -13.51
CA LEU A 19 -27.70 25.24 -14.60
C LEU A 19 -27.59 23.76 -14.18
N GLU A 20 -28.45 22.92 -14.76
CA GLU A 20 -28.30 21.47 -14.74
C GLU A 20 -26.87 21.12 -15.18
N PRO A 21 -26.09 20.37 -14.38
CA PRO A 21 -24.76 19.97 -14.80
C PRO A 21 -24.91 19.09 -16.04
N ALA A 22 -24.29 19.52 -17.14
CA ALA A 22 -24.26 18.73 -18.37
C ALA A 22 -23.68 17.35 -18.06
N SER A 23 -24.54 16.33 -18.02
CA SER A 23 -24.16 14.93 -17.86
C SER A 23 -23.58 14.43 -19.17
N GLY A 24 -22.35 14.86 -19.47
CA GLY A 24 -21.51 14.19 -20.45
C GLY A 24 -21.07 12.83 -19.91
N PRO A 25 -20.82 11.82 -20.77
CA PRO A 25 -20.30 10.54 -20.32
C PRO A 25 -18.98 10.78 -19.57
N ALA A 26 -18.88 10.24 -18.35
CA ALA A 26 -17.66 10.27 -17.57
C ALA A 26 -16.51 9.76 -18.46
N ARG A 27 -15.53 10.62 -18.75
CA ARG A 27 -14.34 10.25 -19.51
C ARG A 27 -13.69 9.11 -18.74
N LYS A 28 -13.73 7.88 -19.28
CA LYS A 28 -12.96 6.74 -18.72
C LYS A 28 -11.53 7.23 -18.52
N GLU A 29 -11.09 7.34 -17.27
CA GLU A 29 -9.70 7.61 -16.98
C GLU A 29 -8.88 6.53 -17.69
N ARG A 30 -7.88 6.94 -18.48
CA ARG A 30 -7.00 5.98 -19.15
C ARG A 30 -6.22 5.25 -18.08
N GLY A 31 -6.26 3.92 -18.10
CA GLY A 31 -5.43 3.13 -17.20
C GLY A 31 -3.95 3.47 -17.34
N ARG A 32 -3.23 3.47 -16.23
CA ARG A 32 -1.78 3.72 -16.19
C ARG A 32 -1.11 2.66 -15.33
N ALA A 33 -0.03 2.05 -15.84
CA ALA A 33 0.89 1.22 -15.07
C ALA A 33 2.25 1.93 -14.99
N ASP A 34 2.62 2.34 -13.78
CA ASP A 34 3.84 3.10 -13.48
C ASP A 34 4.85 2.19 -12.79
N LEU A 35 5.81 1.70 -13.56
CA LEU A 35 6.89 0.87 -13.05
C LEU A 35 7.90 1.73 -12.28
N ARG A 36 8.19 1.34 -11.04
CA ARG A 36 9.23 1.94 -10.18
C ARG A 36 10.30 0.89 -9.94
N ARG A 37 11.52 1.17 -10.42
CA ARG A 37 12.63 0.22 -10.28
C ARG A 37 13.17 0.20 -8.87
N ALA A 38 13.50 -0.99 -8.37
CA ALA A 38 14.09 -1.20 -7.06
C ALA A 38 15.32 -0.31 -6.84
N ALA A 39 16.19 -0.26 -7.85
CA ALA A 39 17.44 0.49 -7.84
C ALA A 39 17.26 2.02 -7.82
N GLU A 40 16.12 2.51 -8.33
CA GLU A 40 15.77 3.94 -8.38
C GLU A 40 15.06 4.43 -7.11
N ARG A 41 14.63 3.50 -6.23
CA ARG A 41 14.10 3.85 -4.91
C ARG A 41 15.17 4.54 -4.08
N TYR A 42 14.76 5.55 -3.33
CA TYR A 42 15.64 6.23 -2.39
C TYR A 42 16.21 5.22 -1.38
N LEU A 43 17.53 5.17 -1.26
CA LEU A 43 18.24 4.30 -0.34
C LEU A 43 18.72 5.13 0.86
N SER A 44 18.45 4.64 2.06
CA SER A 44 18.98 5.22 3.30
C SER A 44 19.63 4.16 4.19
N GLU A 45 20.53 4.61 5.07
CA GLU A 45 21.18 3.79 6.09
C GLU A 45 20.92 4.43 7.46
N PRO A 46 19.74 4.19 8.08
CA PRO A 46 19.32 4.93 9.27
C PRO A 46 20.13 4.60 10.53
N ALA A 47 20.79 3.44 10.56
CA ALA A 47 21.71 3.03 11.61
C ALA A 47 22.68 1.96 11.07
N GLU A 48 23.71 1.64 11.85
CA GLU A 48 24.66 0.58 11.51
C GLU A 48 23.94 -0.75 11.26
N GLY A 49 24.26 -1.38 10.12
CA GLY A 49 23.68 -2.66 9.74
C GLY A 49 22.23 -2.59 9.26
N ILE A 50 21.68 -1.40 9.01
CA ILE A 50 20.32 -1.22 8.48
C ILE A 50 20.38 -0.50 7.15
N THR A 51 19.77 -1.09 6.12
CA THR A 51 19.52 -0.42 4.84
C THR A 51 18.02 -0.43 4.54
N THR A 52 17.53 0.66 3.96
CA THR A 52 16.11 0.81 3.61
C THR A 52 15.96 1.40 2.22
N ARG A 53 15.18 0.74 1.37
CA ARG A 53 14.72 1.24 0.07
C ARG A 53 13.28 1.72 0.17
N HIS A 54 13.08 3.03 0.00
CA HIS A 54 11.79 3.69 0.17
C HIS A 54 11.06 3.84 -1.16
N ALA A 55 9.81 3.36 -1.25
CA ALA A 55 8.97 3.60 -2.41
C ALA A 55 8.36 5.02 -2.45
N PHE A 56 8.24 5.66 -1.29
CA PHE A 56 7.61 6.97 -1.09
C PHE A 56 8.52 7.89 -0.26
N SER A 57 8.11 9.15 -0.11
CA SER A 57 8.71 10.09 0.83
C SER A 57 8.58 9.55 2.25
N PHE A 58 9.71 9.38 2.91
CA PHE A 58 9.76 8.76 4.23
C PHE A 58 11.00 9.23 4.99
N ALA A 59 10.89 9.31 6.32
CA ALA A 59 11.94 9.81 7.20
C ALA A 59 12.51 11.17 6.71
N GLY A 60 13.83 11.29 6.56
CA GLY A 60 14.50 12.52 6.13
C GLY A 60 14.42 12.80 4.63
N HIS A 61 13.78 11.94 3.84
CA HIS A 61 13.64 12.11 2.39
C HIS A 61 12.24 12.57 2.00
N TYR A 62 12.18 13.65 1.24
CA TYR A 62 10.94 14.24 0.79
C TYR A 62 10.97 14.52 -0.72
N ASP A 63 10.05 13.89 -1.43
CA ASP A 63 9.65 14.23 -2.80
C ASP A 63 8.15 14.57 -2.77
N PRO A 64 7.76 15.85 -2.95
CA PRO A 64 6.35 16.26 -2.88
C PRO A 64 5.45 15.56 -3.91
N LYS A 65 6.02 14.97 -4.97
CA LYS A 65 5.27 14.22 -6.00
C LYS A 65 5.15 12.73 -5.68
N ASN A 66 5.75 12.27 -4.59
CA ASN A 66 5.84 10.86 -4.24
C ASN A 66 5.59 10.62 -2.75
N THR A 67 4.51 11.19 -2.20
CA THR A 67 4.16 11.07 -0.78
C THR A 67 3.25 9.88 -0.47
N SER A 68 2.47 9.41 -1.45
CA SER A 68 1.54 8.29 -1.30
C SER A 68 1.10 7.74 -2.66
N PHE A 69 0.40 6.60 -2.65
CA PHE A 69 -0.36 6.10 -3.80
C PHE A 69 -1.57 5.30 -3.33
N GLY A 70 -2.77 5.67 -3.78
CA GLY A 70 -3.99 5.17 -3.14
C GLY A 70 -3.98 5.55 -1.65
N ALA A 71 -4.32 4.61 -0.77
CA ALA A 71 -4.25 4.77 0.68
C ALA A 71 -2.86 4.45 1.27
N LEU A 72 -1.90 4.01 0.44
CA LEU A 72 -0.57 3.58 0.86
C LEU A 72 0.35 4.79 1.08
N LEU A 73 0.87 4.92 2.30
CA LEU A 73 1.77 5.99 2.76
C LEU A 73 3.24 5.59 2.66
N ALA A 74 3.55 4.31 2.89
CA ALA A 74 4.90 3.77 2.82
C ALA A 74 4.89 2.34 2.26
N CYS A 75 5.99 1.98 1.59
CA CYS A 75 6.32 0.61 1.21
C CYS A 75 7.84 0.53 1.19
N ASN A 76 8.40 0.18 2.34
CA ASN A 76 9.83 0.17 2.58
C ASN A 76 10.31 -1.27 2.54
N GLU A 77 11.39 -1.52 1.80
CA GLU A 77 12.10 -2.79 1.85
C GLU A 77 13.37 -2.58 2.66
N GLU A 78 13.51 -3.37 3.72
CA GLU A 78 14.48 -3.16 4.78
C GLU A 78 15.33 -4.41 4.96
N THR A 79 16.64 -4.23 5.04
CA THR A 79 17.59 -5.29 5.33
C THR A 79 18.34 -4.96 6.62
N LEU A 80 18.29 -5.86 7.60
CA LEU A 80 18.94 -5.72 8.89
C LEU A 80 19.98 -6.82 9.04
N ALA A 81 21.24 -6.42 9.21
CA ALA A 81 22.34 -7.31 9.54
C ALA A 81 22.09 -8.07 10.86
N PRO A 82 22.79 -9.19 11.11
CA PRO A 82 22.75 -9.87 12.39
C PRO A 82 22.89 -8.93 13.59
N GLY A 83 21.94 -8.98 14.53
CA GLY A 83 21.91 -8.14 15.73
C GLY A 83 21.44 -6.70 15.53
N ALA A 84 21.33 -6.21 14.28
CA ALA A 84 20.81 -4.89 13.97
C ALA A 84 19.29 -4.82 14.21
N GLY A 85 18.79 -3.59 14.39
CA GLY A 85 17.36 -3.34 14.58
C GLY A 85 17.05 -1.94 15.06
N TYR A 86 15.78 -1.60 14.99
CA TYR A 86 15.25 -0.34 15.44
C TYR A 86 15.07 -0.35 16.96
N GLN A 87 15.57 0.71 17.58
CA GLN A 87 15.30 1.00 19.00
C GLN A 87 13.82 1.30 19.20
N ALA A 88 13.39 1.38 20.47
CA ALA A 88 12.00 1.68 20.79
C ALA A 88 11.60 3.01 20.16
N HIS A 89 10.57 2.97 19.31
CA HIS A 89 10.04 4.13 18.62
C HIS A 89 8.53 4.04 18.57
N ARG A 90 7.86 5.19 18.45
CA ARG A 90 6.41 5.31 18.60
C ARG A 90 5.75 5.70 17.31
N HIS A 91 4.68 4.98 16.96
CA HIS A 91 3.78 5.31 15.86
C HIS A 91 2.40 5.64 16.39
N SER A 92 1.60 6.35 15.61
CA SER A 92 0.19 6.62 15.91
C SER A 92 -0.59 6.70 14.62
N ASP A 93 -1.86 6.35 14.69
CA ASP A 93 -2.82 6.62 13.63
C ASP A 93 -2.40 6.10 12.24
N THR A 94 -1.74 4.94 12.24
CA THR A 94 -1.20 4.24 11.07
C THR A 94 -1.46 2.74 11.19
N GLU A 95 -1.84 2.11 10.08
CA GLU A 95 -1.86 0.65 9.94
C GLU A 95 -0.54 0.19 9.33
N ILE A 96 0.23 -0.61 10.06
CA ILE A 96 1.53 -1.11 9.63
C ILE A 96 1.40 -2.60 9.31
N VAL A 97 1.76 -3.00 8.10
CA VAL A 97 1.75 -4.40 7.65
C VAL A 97 3.16 -4.83 7.29
N THR A 98 3.61 -5.95 7.87
CA THR A 98 4.98 -6.47 7.68
C THR A 98 4.94 -7.83 6.99
N TRP A 99 5.75 -7.97 5.93
CA TRP A 99 5.99 -9.22 5.21
C TRP A 99 7.49 -9.54 5.16
N VAL A 100 7.90 -10.68 5.70
CA VAL A 100 9.32 -11.09 5.69
C VAL A 100 9.64 -11.82 4.39
N VAL A 101 10.62 -11.30 3.65
CA VAL A 101 11.14 -11.88 2.39
C VAL A 101 12.11 -13.02 2.70
N SER A 102 13.02 -12.79 3.65
CA SER A 102 14.02 -13.75 4.11
C SER A 102 14.45 -13.45 5.55
N GLY A 103 14.93 -14.47 6.27
CA GLY A 103 15.33 -14.34 7.67
C GLY A 103 14.16 -14.32 8.65
N ALA A 104 14.34 -13.66 9.80
CA ALA A 104 13.33 -13.57 10.85
C ALA A 104 13.40 -12.22 11.58
N LEU A 105 12.25 -11.57 11.73
CA LEU A 105 12.12 -10.27 12.39
C LEU A 105 11.47 -10.45 13.76
N ALA A 106 12.18 -10.15 14.83
CA ALA A 106 11.61 -10.07 16.17
C ALA A 106 10.89 -8.74 16.35
N HIS A 107 9.66 -8.78 16.85
CA HIS A 107 8.85 -7.62 17.20
C HIS A 107 8.48 -7.68 18.69
N ARG A 108 8.47 -6.51 19.34
CA ARG A 108 7.95 -6.33 20.70
C ARG A 108 7.34 -4.94 20.83
N ASP A 109 6.19 -4.83 21.47
CA ASP A 109 5.53 -3.55 21.76
C ASP A 109 5.27 -3.29 23.25
N ASP A 110 4.82 -2.07 23.58
CA ASP A 110 4.47 -1.64 24.94
C ASP A 110 3.06 -2.05 25.40
N ALA A 111 2.28 -2.74 24.53
CA ALA A 111 1.06 -3.45 24.89
C ALA A 111 1.32 -4.90 25.34
N GLY A 112 2.58 -5.35 25.26
CA GLY A 112 3.02 -6.66 25.73
C GLY A 112 3.04 -7.74 24.64
N HIS A 113 2.77 -7.40 23.38
CA HIS A 113 2.93 -8.33 22.27
C HIS A 113 4.42 -8.57 22.01
N ALA A 114 4.77 -9.83 21.74
CA ALA A 114 6.11 -10.23 21.31
C ALA A 114 5.99 -11.38 20.32
N SER A 115 6.60 -11.24 19.16
CA SER A 115 6.51 -12.20 18.06
C SER A 115 7.83 -12.31 17.31
N VAL A 116 7.96 -13.39 16.53
CA VAL A 116 8.99 -13.49 15.49
C VAL A 116 8.28 -13.74 14.16
N VAL A 117 8.29 -12.72 13.30
CA VAL A 117 7.75 -12.80 11.95
C VAL A 117 8.77 -13.50 11.06
N ARG A 118 8.32 -14.50 10.33
CA ARG A 118 9.13 -15.25 9.35
C ARG A 118 8.43 -15.25 8.01
N ARG A 119 9.13 -15.68 6.97
CA ARG A 119 8.51 -15.97 5.68
C ARG A 119 7.32 -16.90 5.88
N GLY A 120 6.20 -16.60 5.19
CA GLY A 120 4.95 -17.34 5.36
C GLY A 120 4.13 -16.87 6.56
N THR A 121 4.42 -15.71 7.14
CA THR A 121 3.60 -15.08 8.18
C THR A 121 3.42 -13.61 7.87
N VAL A 122 2.19 -13.12 7.97
CA VAL A 122 1.87 -11.68 7.87
C VAL A 122 1.62 -11.13 9.26
N GLN A 123 2.14 -9.93 9.52
CA GLN A 123 1.86 -9.16 10.73
C GLN A 123 1.10 -7.88 10.36
N VAL A 124 0.09 -7.53 11.16
CA VAL A 124 -0.58 -6.23 11.15
C VAL A 124 -0.47 -5.59 12.54
N GLN A 125 -0.04 -4.33 12.58
CA GLN A 125 -0.07 -3.47 13.76
C GLN A 125 -0.94 -2.25 13.47
N SER A 126 -2.10 -2.18 14.09
CA SER A 126 -2.93 -0.97 14.11
C SER A 126 -2.47 -0.09 15.26
N THR A 127 -1.82 1.03 14.96
CA THR A 127 -1.12 1.82 16.00
C THR A 127 -2.07 2.70 16.82
N GLY A 128 -3.18 3.16 16.23
CA GLY A 128 -4.25 3.85 16.96
C GLY A 128 -3.79 5.09 17.74
N THR A 129 -4.25 5.25 18.98
CA THR A 129 -3.79 6.30 19.92
C THR A 129 -2.29 6.29 20.17
N GLY A 130 -1.62 5.20 19.78
CA GLY A 130 -0.20 5.07 19.58
C GLY A 130 0.40 3.93 20.38
N ILE A 131 1.43 3.33 19.80
CA ILE A 131 2.12 2.15 20.30
C ILE A 131 3.64 2.39 20.15
N SER A 132 4.41 2.03 21.17
CA SER A 132 5.88 2.02 21.08
C SER A 132 6.35 0.60 20.84
N HIS A 133 7.23 0.41 19.87
CA HIS A 133 7.71 -0.93 19.51
C HIS A 133 9.17 -0.97 19.09
N THR A 134 9.73 -2.16 19.12
CA THR A 134 11.08 -2.50 18.65
C THR A 134 10.99 -3.57 17.59
N GLU A 135 11.84 -3.49 16.58
CA GLU A 135 11.95 -4.47 15.51
C GLU A 135 13.42 -4.81 15.29
N ARG A 136 13.79 -6.07 15.40
CA ARG A 136 15.20 -6.48 15.37
C ARG A 136 15.40 -7.75 14.57
N ASN A 137 16.55 -7.88 13.91
CA ASN A 137 17.01 -9.20 13.50
C ASN A 137 17.23 -10.04 14.77
N THR A 138 16.66 -11.24 14.82
CA THR A 138 16.60 -12.08 16.03
C THR A 138 17.97 -12.26 16.67
N GLY A 139 18.03 -12.23 18.02
CA GLY A 139 19.26 -12.47 18.75
C GLY A 139 19.83 -13.85 18.44
N GLY A 140 21.07 -13.91 17.93
CA GLY A 140 21.74 -15.14 17.51
C GLY A 140 21.56 -15.50 16.02
N ALA A 141 20.91 -14.66 15.22
CA ALA A 141 20.90 -14.85 13.77
C ALA A 141 22.32 -14.79 13.19
N THR A 142 22.60 -15.65 12.21
CA THR A 142 23.85 -15.63 11.42
C THR A 142 23.70 -14.89 10.10
N GLU A 143 22.45 -14.74 9.63
CA GLU A 143 22.10 -14.12 8.35
C GLU A 143 21.29 -12.83 8.54
N PRO A 144 21.31 -11.90 7.57
CA PRO A 144 20.41 -10.76 7.56
C PRO A 144 18.93 -11.17 7.49
N VAL A 145 18.05 -10.29 7.97
CA VAL A 145 16.60 -10.35 7.68
C VAL A 145 16.28 -9.30 6.65
N THR A 146 15.48 -9.65 5.63
CA THR A 146 14.89 -8.71 4.68
C THR A 146 13.38 -8.77 4.75
N PHE A 147 12.73 -7.62 4.88
CA PHE A 147 11.27 -7.53 4.97
C PHE A 147 10.74 -6.30 4.26
N VAL A 148 9.46 -6.34 3.94
CA VAL A 148 8.70 -5.21 3.39
C VAL A 148 7.74 -4.72 4.47
N GLN A 149 7.81 -3.43 4.81
CA GLN A 149 6.90 -2.78 5.73
C GLN A 149 6.05 -1.75 4.97
N MET A 150 4.73 -1.90 5.06
CA MET A 150 3.74 -1.13 4.30
C MET A 150 2.84 -0.38 5.26
N TRP A 151 2.63 0.91 5.03
CA TRP A 151 1.85 1.76 5.93
C TRP A 151 0.63 2.31 5.22
N LEU A 152 -0.53 2.25 5.89
CA LEU A 152 -1.79 2.79 5.38
C LEU A 152 -2.37 3.81 6.35
N GLN A 153 -3.05 4.80 5.78
CA GLN A 153 -3.91 5.69 6.54
C GLN A 153 -5.17 4.92 7.01
N PRO A 154 -5.52 4.97 8.30
CA PRO A 154 -6.79 4.41 8.79
C PRO A 154 -7.96 5.36 8.45
N ASP A 155 -9.18 4.83 8.45
CA ASP A 155 -10.39 5.64 8.27
C ASP A 155 -10.75 6.47 9.50
N ARG A 156 -10.32 6.00 10.69
CA ARG A 156 -10.58 6.66 11.97
C ARG A 156 -9.33 6.73 12.82
N TYR A 157 -9.02 7.95 13.20
CA TYR A 157 -7.95 8.28 14.14
C TYR A 157 -8.38 8.09 15.59
N GLY A 158 -7.40 7.96 16.49
CA GLY A 158 -7.61 7.87 17.94
C GLY A 158 -8.29 6.57 18.39
N THR A 159 -8.25 5.53 17.57
CA THR A 159 -8.79 4.20 17.92
C THR A 159 -7.80 3.44 18.83
N ALA A 160 -8.25 2.50 19.67
CA ALA A 160 -7.36 1.75 20.57
C ALA A 160 -6.35 0.91 19.78
N PRO A 161 -5.07 0.73 20.16
CA PRO A 161 -4.13 -0.09 19.39
C PRO A 161 -4.59 -1.54 19.17
N GLY A 162 -4.08 -2.19 18.12
CA GLY A 162 -4.38 -3.58 17.79
C GLY A 162 -3.19 -4.29 17.14
N PHE A 163 -3.15 -5.61 17.28
CA PHE A 163 -2.06 -6.47 16.78
C PHE A 163 -2.64 -7.75 16.19
N GLY A 164 -2.07 -8.21 15.08
CA GLY A 164 -2.43 -9.45 14.42
C GLY A 164 -1.22 -10.12 13.80
N LEU A 165 -1.16 -11.45 13.92
CA LEU A 165 -0.14 -12.30 13.31
C LEU A 165 -0.80 -13.56 12.80
N ALA A 166 -0.64 -13.86 11.51
CA ALA A 166 -1.28 -15.03 10.91
C ALA A 166 -0.31 -15.78 9.98
N PRO A 167 -0.24 -17.12 10.07
CA PRO A 167 0.43 -17.92 9.06
C PRO A 167 -0.32 -17.80 7.73
N VAL A 168 0.44 -17.79 6.64
CA VAL A 168 -0.12 -17.78 5.29
C VAL A 168 0.02 -19.18 4.73
N PRO A 169 -1.07 -19.79 4.23
CA PRO A 169 -1.00 -21.09 3.58
C PRO A 169 0.04 -21.12 2.46
N ASP A 170 0.79 -22.22 2.41
CA ASP A 170 1.61 -22.52 1.24
C ASP A 170 0.71 -22.84 0.04
N GLY A 171 1.22 -22.54 -1.16
CA GLY A 171 0.52 -22.78 -2.41
C GLY A 171 0.52 -21.58 -3.35
N ASP A 172 0.20 -21.90 -4.61
CA ASP A 172 0.01 -20.94 -5.68
C ASP A 172 -1.39 -20.34 -5.65
N GLY A 173 -1.55 -19.20 -6.32
CA GLY A 173 -2.81 -18.49 -6.45
C GLY A 173 -2.84 -17.17 -5.70
N LEU A 174 -4.05 -16.75 -5.35
CA LEU A 174 -4.34 -15.46 -4.72
C LEU A 174 -4.82 -15.70 -3.29
N THR A 175 -4.08 -15.18 -2.31
CA THR A 175 -4.39 -15.32 -0.88
C THR A 175 -4.61 -13.96 -0.25
N LEU A 176 -5.75 -13.76 0.41
CA LEU A 176 -6.02 -12.54 1.17
C LEU A 176 -5.23 -12.56 2.48
N LEU A 177 -4.42 -11.54 2.73
CA LEU A 177 -3.57 -11.44 3.92
C LEU A 177 -4.18 -10.54 5.00
N ALA A 178 -4.60 -9.35 4.58
CA ALA A 178 -5.20 -8.34 5.46
C ALA A 178 -6.28 -7.58 4.71
N SER A 179 -7.38 -7.22 5.38
CA SER A 179 -8.48 -6.48 4.76
C SER A 179 -9.17 -5.60 5.80
N GLY A 180 -9.59 -4.41 5.39
CA GLY A 180 -10.48 -3.58 6.20
C GLY A 180 -11.96 -3.81 5.92
N ARG A 181 -12.29 -4.66 4.93
CA ARG A 181 -13.68 -4.90 4.52
C ARG A 181 -14.37 -5.82 5.52
N ASP A 182 -15.62 -5.50 5.82
CA ASP A 182 -16.41 -6.31 6.74
C ASP A 182 -16.69 -7.72 6.21
N ALA A 183 -16.80 -7.88 4.90
CA ALA A 183 -16.99 -9.19 4.26
C ALA A 183 -15.79 -10.14 4.41
N ASP A 184 -14.62 -9.63 4.80
CA ASP A 184 -13.38 -10.41 4.91
C ASP A 184 -12.94 -10.64 6.37
N ALA A 185 -13.74 -10.21 7.36
CA ALA A 185 -13.36 -10.19 8.77
C ALA A 185 -12.92 -11.57 9.32
N ASP A 186 -13.50 -12.65 8.81
CA ASP A 186 -13.18 -14.03 9.25
C ASP A 186 -12.07 -14.70 8.42
N ARG A 187 -11.54 -14.00 7.40
CA ARG A 187 -10.65 -14.58 6.37
C ARG A 187 -9.25 -13.99 6.39
N ALA A 188 -9.05 -12.83 7.02
CA ALA A 188 -7.82 -12.07 6.94
C ALA A 188 -7.58 -11.24 8.21
N LEU A 189 -6.35 -10.79 8.41
CA LEU A 189 -6.07 -9.83 9.49
C LEU A 189 -6.80 -8.52 9.24
N ARG A 190 -7.38 -7.95 10.30
CA ARG A 190 -8.18 -6.73 10.17
C ARG A 190 -7.30 -5.50 9.96
N LEU A 191 -7.66 -4.69 8.96
CA LEU A 191 -7.18 -3.31 8.80
C LEU A 191 -8.27 -2.33 9.23
N ARG A 192 -7.85 -1.13 9.64
CA ARG A 192 -8.74 0.02 9.91
C ARG A 192 -8.92 0.94 8.72
N ARG A 193 -8.51 0.48 7.54
CA ARG A 193 -8.78 1.10 6.25
C ARG A 193 -9.80 0.25 5.49
N GLY A 194 -11.08 0.60 5.64
CA GLY A 194 -12.25 -0.21 5.30
C GLY A 194 -12.39 -0.57 3.83
N ASP A 195 -11.70 0.17 2.96
CA ASP A 195 -11.76 0.04 1.52
C ASP A 195 -10.43 -0.46 0.92
N ALA A 196 -9.55 -1.04 1.75
CA ALA A 196 -8.28 -1.61 1.33
C ALA A 196 -8.12 -3.07 1.72
N ALA A 197 -7.37 -3.80 0.89
CA ALA A 197 -7.00 -5.19 1.11
C ALA A 197 -5.57 -5.46 0.59
N LEU A 198 -4.82 -6.30 1.29
CA LEU A 198 -3.53 -6.83 0.88
C LEU A 198 -3.68 -8.28 0.47
N TRP A 199 -3.18 -8.59 -0.71
CA TRP A 199 -3.16 -9.93 -1.29
C TRP A 199 -1.73 -10.40 -1.52
N LEU A 200 -1.51 -11.69 -1.31
CA LEU A 200 -0.33 -12.39 -1.80
C LEU A 200 -0.68 -13.10 -3.10
N VAL A 201 0.16 -12.93 -4.11
CA VAL A 201 0.05 -13.64 -5.38
C VAL A 201 1.27 -14.52 -5.55
N ARG A 202 1.04 -15.82 -5.73
CA ARG A 202 2.07 -16.79 -6.11
C ARG A 202 1.68 -17.44 -7.42
N THR A 203 2.60 -17.49 -8.38
CA THR A 203 2.31 -18.08 -9.70
C THR A 203 3.54 -18.81 -10.21
N PRO A 204 3.40 -20.08 -10.62
CA PRO A 204 4.49 -20.86 -11.20
C PRO A 204 5.04 -20.26 -12.49
N ALA A 205 6.21 -20.75 -12.87
CA ALA A 205 6.92 -20.31 -14.06
C ALA A 205 6.04 -20.29 -15.31
N TRP A 206 6.09 -19.17 -16.05
CA TRP A 206 5.43 -18.99 -17.35
C TRP A 206 3.91 -19.09 -17.36
N LEU A 207 3.26 -19.14 -16.19
CA LEU A 207 1.80 -19.12 -16.10
C LEU A 207 1.26 -17.70 -15.97
N PRO A 208 0.06 -17.41 -16.53
CA PRO A 208 -0.63 -16.17 -16.23
C PRO A 208 -0.92 -16.09 -14.74
N LEU A 209 -0.84 -14.89 -14.17
CA LEU A 209 -1.28 -14.66 -12.80
C LEU A 209 -2.79 -14.95 -12.68
N PRO A 210 -3.28 -15.32 -11.48
CA PRO A 210 -4.72 -15.42 -11.24
C PRO A 210 -5.41 -14.09 -11.52
N GLU A 211 -6.74 -14.12 -11.66
CA GLU A 211 -7.53 -12.90 -11.80
C GLU A 211 -7.31 -12.00 -10.57
N LEU A 212 -6.71 -10.83 -10.82
CA LEU A 212 -6.40 -9.86 -9.78
C LEU A 212 -7.65 -9.01 -9.49
N PRO A 213 -7.91 -8.66 -8.22
CA PRO A 213 -9.06 -7.84 -7.87
C PRO A 213 -9.02 -6.49 -8.60
N ALA A 214 -10.17 -6.04 -9.07
CA ALA A 214 -10.33 -4.75 -9.70
C ALA A 214 -10.48 -3.65 -8.63
N ALA A 215 -9.66 -2.60 -8.74
CA ALA A 215 -9.79 -1.41 -7.92
C ALA A 215 -9.21 -0.18 -8.64
N PRO A 216 -9.70 1.04 -8.30
CA PRO A 216 -9.16 2.30 -8.81
C PRO A 216 -7.65 2.46 -8.60
N TYR A 217 -7.13 1.97 -7.46
CA TYR A 217 -5.71 1.99 -7.14
C TYR A 217 -5.24 0.58 -6.78
N ARG A 218 -4.27 0.09 -7.54
CA ARG A 218 -3.61 -1.20 -7.29
C ARG A 218 -2.11 -0.99 -7.22
N TYR A 219 -1.46 -1.47 -6.16
CA TYR A 219 -0.01 -1.37 -5.99
C TYR A 219 0.59 -2.76 -5.89
N VAL A 220 1.47 -3.09 -6.82
CA VAL A 220 2.22 -4.35 -6.85
C VAL A 220 3.61 -4.10 -6.30
N HIS A 221 4.09 -4.97 -5.40
CA HIS A 221 5.49 -5.09 -5.00
C HIS A 221 5.97 -6.51 -5.29
N VAL A 222 6.95 -6.67 -6.17
CA VAL A 222 7.49 -8.00 -6.50
C VAL A 222 8.47 -8.42 -5.41
N VAL A 223 8.18 -9.54 -4.75
CA VAL A 223 9.00 -10.07 -3.64
C VAL A 223 10.08 -11.02 -4.17
N ALA A 224 9.72 -11.91 -5.09
CA ALA A 224 10.62 -12.89 -5.69
C ALA A 224 10.19 -13.25 -7.12
N GLY A 225 11.13 -13.77 -7.91
CA GLY A 225 10.89 -14.10 -9.32
C GLY A 225 10.65 -12.86 -10.17
N SER A 226 9.83 -12.97 -11.22
CA SER A 226 9.53 -11.81 -12.08
C SER A 226 8.14 -11.90 -12.70
N VAL A 227 7.60 -10.76 -13.12
CA VAL A 227 6.32 -10.68 -13.86
C VAL A 227 6.49 -9.83 -15.10
N GLY A 228 6.04 -10.35 -16.25
CA GLY A 228 5.87 -9.62 -17.49
C GLY A 228 4.41 -9.18 -17.66
N TYR A 229 4.17 -8.00 -18.21
CA TYR A 229 2.82 -7.48 -18.44
C TYR A 229 2.77 -6.46 -19.59
N ARG A 230 1.56 -6.15 -20.05
CA ARG A 230 1.27 -5.07 -21.00
C ARG A 230 0.78 -3.82 -20.27
N THR A 231 1.28 -2.66 -20.68
CA THR A 231 0.90 -1.36 -20.08
C THR A 231 -0.60 -1.05 -20.21
N VAL A 232 -1.23 -1.47 -21.29
CA VAL A 232 -2.69 -1.47 -21.52
C VAL A 232 -3.11 -2.73 -22.29
N PRO A 233 -4.39 -3.13 -22.25
CA PRO A 233 -4.87 -4.29 -23.00
C PRO A 233 -4.71 -4.15 -24.52
N GLY A 234 -4.59 -5.29 -25.19
CA GLY A 234 -4.56 -5.35 -26.66
C GLY A 234 -3.22 -4.94 -27.29
N PRO A 235 -3.18 -4.86 -28.63
CA PRO A 235 -1.92 -4.78 -29.39
C PRO A 235 -1.14 -3.47 -29.20
N GLN A 236 -1.80 -2.41 -28.75
CA GLN A 236 -1.19 -1.09 -28.53
C GLN A 236 -0.39 -1.00 -27.22
N GLY A 237 -0.58 -1.95 -26.30
CA GLY A 237 0.18 -2.00 -25.05
C GLY A 237 1.66 -2.27 -25.28
N GLY A 238 2.54 -1.45 -24.70
CA GLY A 238 3.96 -1.79 -24.60
C GLY A 238 4.18 -2.88 -23.56
N GLY A 239 5.07 -3.84 -23.85
CA GLY A 239 5.52 -4.85 -22.89
C GLY A 239 6.48 -4.26 -21.84
N ARG A 240 6.33 -4.69 -20.59
CA ARG A 240 7.19 -4.35 -19.45
C ARG A 240 7.40 -5.59 -18.58
N SER A 241 8.43 -5.55 -17.75
CA SER A 241 8.67 -6.57 -16.73
C SER A 241 9.17 -5.94 -15.43
N ALA A 242 8.84 -6.58 -14.32
CA ALA A 242 9.26 -6.22 -12.97
C ALA A 242 9.91 -7.44 -12.28
N GLY A 243 11.02 -7.20 -11.59
CA GLY A 243 11.75 -8.20 -10.78
C GLY A 243 11.74 -7.85 -9.29
N PRO A 244 12.48 -8.59 -8.44
CA PRO A 244 12.44 -8.40 -6.99
C PRO A 244 12.74 -6.97 -6.57
N GLY A 245 11.90 -6.43 -5.70
CA GLY A 245 11.96 -5.06 -5.20
C GLY A 245 11.40 -3.98 -6.15
N ASP A 246 11.08 -4.32 -7.41
CA ASP A 246 10.34 -3.41 -8.29
C ASP A 246 8.89 -3.32 -7.83
N SER A 247 8.27 -2.16 -8.08
CA SER A 247 6.84 -1.98 -7.84
C SER A 247 6.13 -1.41 -9.07
N VAL A 248 4.83 -1.65 -9.16
CA VAL A 248 3.97 -1.10 -10.22
C VAL A 248 2.76 -0.43 -9.60
N ARG A 249 2.58 0.86 -9.88
CA ARG A 249 1.39 1.61 -9.48
C ARG A 249 0.39 1.60 -10.63
N ILE A 250 -0.81 1.11 -10.37
CA ILE A 250 -1.78 0.77 -11.40
C ILE A 250 -3.08 1.51 -11.13
N THR A 251 -3.56 2.24 -12.14
CA THR A 251 -4.91 2.81 -12.19
C THR A 251 -5.65 2.31 -13.42
N GLY A 252 -6.99 2.32 -13.37
CA GLY A 252 -7.82 1.87 -14.49
C GLY A 252 -7.55 0.42 -14.90
N ASP A 253 -7.53 0.13 -16.19
CA ASP A 253 -7.39 -1.20 -16.80
C ASP A 253 -5.94 -1.55 -17.23
N ALA A 254 -4.95 -0.79 -16.77
CA ALA A 254 -3.54 -1.07 -17.03
C ALA A 254 -3.04 -2.34 -16.32
N PHE A 255 -1.78 -2.71 -16.58
CA PHE A 255 -1.17 -3.97 -16.11
C PHE A 255 -1.92 -5.19 -16.65
N ALA A 256 -2.08 -5.22 -17.96
CA ALA A 256 -2.82 -6.24 -18.68
C ALA A 256 -1.98 -7.50 -18.91
N ASP A 257 -2.66 -8.65 -18.93
CA ASP A 257 -2.10 -9.97 -19.20
C ASP A 257 -0.80 -10.27 -18.40
N PRO A 258 -0.78 -10.10 -17.07
CA PRO A 258 0.41 -10.37 -16.29
C PRO A 258 0.73 -11.86 -16.26
N THR A 259 1.98 -12.20 -16.58
CA THR A 259 2.50 -13.57 -16.65
C THR A 259 3.77 -13.68 -15.84
N ALA A 260 3.88 -14.73 -15.03
CA ALA A 260 5.07 -15.02 -14.25
C ALA A 260 6.27 -15.37 -15.16
N GLY A 261 7.46 -14.98 -14.74
CA GLY A 261 8.72 -15.26 -15.44
C GLY A 261 9.21 -16.69 -15.20
N GLU A 262 10.48 -16.93 -15.51
CA GLU A 262 11.07 -18.27 -15.53
C GLU A 262 11.13 -18.97 -14.17
N ASP A 263 11.29 -18.22 -13.09
CA ASP A 263 11.33 -18.72 -11.71
C ASP A 263 9.96 -18.63 -11.01
N GLY A 264 8.90 -18.33 -11.77
CA GLY A 264 7.62 -17.94 -11.21
C GLY A 264 7.63 -16.51 -10.64
N VAL A 265 6.65 -16.19 -9.80
CA VAL A 265 6.60 -14.91 -9.07
C VAL A 265 5.93 -15.08 -7.71
N GLU A 266 6.46 -14.36 -6.72
CA GLU A 266 5.76 -14.02 -5.49
C GLU A 266 5.67 -12.48 -5.43
N LEU A 267 4.44 -11.95 -5.34
CA LEU A 267 4.24 -10.50 -5.22
C LEU A 267 3.15 -10.17 -4.20
N LEU A 268 3.26 -8.97 -3.63
CA LEU A 268 2.24 -8.37 -2.79
C LEU A 268 1.41 -7.41 -3.64
N LEU A 269 0.09 -7.49 -3.53
CA LEU A 269 -0.85 -6.63 -4.24
C LEU A 269 -1.76 -5.92 -3.23
N TRP A 270 -1.63 -4.60 -3.17
CA TRP A 270 -2.62 -3.75 -2.52
C TRP A 270 -3.77 -3.46 -3.47
N GLU A 271 -4.97 -3.66 -2.98
CA GLU A 271 -6.24 -3.26 -3.59
C GLU A 271 -6.84 -2.12 -2.77
N MET A 272 -7.06 -0.94 -3.37
CA MET A 272 -7.50 0.26 -2.66
C MET A 272 -8.54 1.04 -3.48
N HIS A 273 -9.64 1.45 -2.84
CA HIS A 273 -10.76 2.11 -3.53
C HIS A 273 -10.76 3.63 -3.42
N THR A 274 -10.11 4.20 -2.41
CA THR A 274 -9.93 5.64 -2.27
C THR A 274 -8.48 6.01 -1.97
N PRO A 275 -8.02 7.21 -2.38
CA PRO A 275 -6.70 7.71 -2.01
C PRO A 275 -6.67 8.10 -0.52
N VAL A 276 -5.49 8.50 -0.04
CA VAL A 276 -5.37 9.20 1.25
C VAL A 276 -6.36 10.37 1.31
N GLN A 277 -7.02 10.52 2.45
CA GLN A 277 -8.04 11.54 2.70
C GLN A 277 -7.52 12.50 3.76
N PHE A 278 -7.22 13.73 3.36
CA PHE A 278 -6.94 14.79 4.32
C PHE A 278 -8.25 15.55 4.53
N GLY A 279 -8.71 15.60 5.79
CA GLY A 279 -9.85 16.43 6.20
C GLY A 279 -9.50 17.91 6.17
#